data_AF-A0A1H3NPC9-F1
#
_entry.id   AF-A0A1H3NPC9-F1
#
_cell.length_a   1.000
_cell.length_b   1.000
_cell.length_c   1.000
_cell.angle_alpha   90.00
_cell.angle_beta   90.00
_cell.angle_gamma   90.00
#
_symmetry.space_group_name_H-M   'P 1'
#
loop_
_entity.id
_entity.type
_entity.pdbx_description
1 polymer ?
#
loop_
_entity_poly.entity_id
_entity_poly.type
_entity_poly.pdbx_seq_one_letter_code
_entity_poly.pdbx_strand_id
1 'polypeptide(L)' 'MSDHYCPHCDVAMEETTVTAEGVGDLYVKTKREKGVLKRLGIGDNTSLDAFLCPECGLTQFYADLST' A
#
# COMPACT_ATOMS: atom_id res chain seq x y z
N MET A 1 15.66 1.60 4.52
CA MET A 1 14.94 0.53 3.83
C MET A 1 14.59 -0.46 4.91
N SER A 2 13.32 -0.57 5.24
CA SER A 2 12.87 -1.54 6.24
C SER A 2 12.86 -2.90 5.55
N ASP A 3 13.67 -3.84 6.01
CA ASP A 3 13.66 -5.19 5.45
C ASP A 3 12.34 -5.86 5.87
N HIS A 4 11.41 -5.97 4.92
CA HIS A 4 10.12 -6.62 5.15
C HIS A 4 10.29 -8.13 5.08
N TYR A 5 9.86 -8.85 6.11
CA TYR A 5 9.95 -10.31 6.18
C TYR A 5 8.57 -10.97 6.12
N CYS A 6 8.51 -12.13 5.47
CA CYS A 6 7.31 -12.94 5.42
C CYS A 6 7.08 -13.64 6.77
N PRO A 7 5.95 -13.42 7.46
CA PRO A 7 5.66 -14.06 8.75
C PRO A 7 5.43 -15.58 8.67
N HIS A 8 5.31 -16.15 7.47
CA HIS A 8 5.11 -17.59 7.27
C HIS A 8 6.41 -18.32 6.90
N CYS A 9 7.28 -17.69 6.12
CA CYS A 9 8.48 -18.31 5.57
C CYS A 9 9.77 -17.81 6.22
N ASP A 10 9.71 -16.70 6.96
CA ASP A 10 10.89 -16.03 7.56
C ASP A 10 11.95 -15.60 6.52
N VAL A 11 11.51 -15.30 5.29
CA VAL A 11 12.36 -14.80 4.20
C VAL A 11 12.07 -13.34 3.90
N ALA A 12 13.06 -12.64 3.34
CA ALA A 12 12.89 -11.28 2.85
C ALA A 12 11.85 -11.24 1.72
N MET A 13 10.98 -10.23 1.76
CA MET A 13 9.95 -10.01 0.74
C MET A 13 10.47 -9.06 -0.34
N GLU A 14 9.97 -9.25 -1.57
CA GLU A 14 10.33 -8.45 -2.73
C GLU A 14 9.34 -7.31 -2.93
N GLU A 15 9.84 -6.08 -3.13
CA GLU A 15 9.00 -4.95 -3.53
C GLU A 15 8.33 -5.27 -4.87
N THR A 16 7.02 -5.05 -4.96
CA THR A 16 6.23 -5.44 -6.12
C THR A 16 5.25 -4.35 -6.51
N THR A 17 5.05 -4.18 -7.82
CA THR A 17 4.01 -3.30 -8.34
C THR A 17 2.70 -4.06 -8.47
N VAL A 18 1.62 -3.53 -7.90
CA VAL A 18 0.28 -4.09 -8.05
C VAL A 18 -0.50 -3.30 -9.08
N THR A 19 -0.94 -3.97 -10.14
CA THR A 19 -1.77 -3.39 -11.19
C THR A 19 -3.20 -3.93 -11.07
N ALA A 20 -4.18 -3.06 -11.28
CA ALA A 20 -5.58 -3.43 -11.45
C ALA A 20 -5.98 -3.13 -12.90
N GLU A 21 -6.48 -4.13 -13.62
CA GLU A 21 -6.86 -3.91 -15.02
C GLU A 21 -7.99 -2.87 -15.11
N GLY A 22 -7.78 -1.81 -15.88
CA GLY A 22 -8.76 -0.74 -16.12
C GLY A 22 -8.86 0.34 -15.03
N VAL A 23 -8.07 0.28 -13.97
CA VAL A 23 -7.98 1.31 -12.92
C VAL A 23 -6.51 1.70 -12.78
N GLY A 24 -6.20 2.99 -12.56
CA GLY A 24 -4.83 3.42 -12.22
C GLY A 24 -4.34 2.81 -10.90
N ASP A 25 -3.23 3.32 -10.36
CA ASP A 25 -2.60 2.76 -9.14
C ASP A 25 -3.59 2.46 -8.01
N LEU A 26 -3.31 1.41 -7.22
CA LEU A 26 -4.16 1.01 -6.11
C LEU A 26 -3.94 1.94 -4.91
N TYR A 27 -4.99 2.62 -4.45
CA TYR A 27 -4.93 3.51 -3.29
C TYR A 27 -5.84 3.02 -2.16
N VAL A 28 -5.39 3.13 -0.90
CA VAL A 28 -6.26 2.94 0.27
C VAL A 28 -6.94 4.26 0.62
N LYS A 29 -8.28 4.23 0.71
CA LYS A 29 -9.06 5.36 1.24
C LYS A 29 -9.09 5.28 2.76
N THR A 30 -8.33 6.15 3.43
CA THR A 30 -8.48 6.38 4.86
C THR A 30 -9.45 7.54 5.11
N LYS A 31 -10.35 7.42 6.10
CA LYS A 31 -11.24 8.53 6.45
C LYS A 31 -10.46 9.55 7.29
N ARG A 32 -10.11 10.71 6.73
CA ARG A 32 -9.70 11.89 7.51
C ARG A 32 -10.92 12.71 7.90
N GLU A 33 -11.03 13.10 9.19
CA GLU A 33 -12.28 13.67 9.71
C GLU A 33 -12.56 15.13 9.32
N LYS A 34 -11.58 15.98 8.96
CA LYS A 34 -11.83 17.43 8.80
C LYS A 34 -10.93 18.12 7.77
N GLY A 35 -11.48 19.09 7.03
CA GLY A 35 -10.72 20.04 6.17
C GLY A 35 -11.50 20.53 4.94
N VAL A 36 -11.20 21.76 4.48
CA VAL A 36 -11.77 22.35 3.24
C VAL A 36 -11.43 21.50 2.01
N LEU A 37 -10.31 20.77 2.04
CA LEU A 37 -9.84 19.90 0.96
C LEU A 37 -10.74 18.67 0.72
N LYS A 38 -11.52 18.23 1.73
CA LYS A 38 -12.54 17.17 1.58
C LYS A 38 -13.64 17.53 0.57
N ARG A 39 -13.92 18.83 0.38
CA ARG A 39 -14.99 19.30 -0.52
C ARG A 39 -14.60 19.24 -2.01
N LEU A 40 -13.31 19.11 -2.31
CA LEU A 40 -12.82 19.05 -3.70
C LEU A 40 -12.77 17.63 -4.28
N GLY A 41 -13.15 16.60 -3.52
CA GLY A 41 -13.20 15.22 -4.02
C GLY A 41 -11.84 14.61 -4.35
N ILE A 42 -10.75 15.36 -4.13
CA ILE A 42 -9.37 14.86 -4.12
C ILE A 42 -9.25 14.04 -2.83
N GLY A 43 -9.60 12.76 -2.92
CA GLY A 43 -9.46 11.83 -1.81
C GLY A 43 -8.01 11.83 -1.34
N ASP A 44 -7.82 11.76 -0.03
CA ASP A 44 -6.53 11.55 0.63
C ASP A 44 -5.99 10.15 0.24
N ASN A 45 -5.64 9.98 -1.03
CA ASN A 45 -5.08 8.76 -1.58
C ASN A 45 -3.68 8.63 -0.99
N THR A 46 -3.53 7.75 -0.01
CA THR A 46 -2.21 7.37 0.49
C THR A 46 -1.65 6.31 -0.44
N SER A 47 -0.46 6.54 -0.97
CA SER A 47 0.26 5.54 -1.76
C SER A 47 0.52 4.31 -0.90
N LEU A 48 0.49 3.15 -1.55
CA LEU A 48 0.81 1.88 -0.93
C LEU A 48 2.07 1.33 -1.57
N ASP A 49 3.02 0.94 -0.72
CA ASP A 49 4.08 0.03 -1.12
C ASP A 49 3.55 -1.40 -0.96
N ALA A 50 3.87 -2.27 -1.91
CA ALA A 50 3.49 -3.68 -1.86
C ALA A 50 4.73 -4.56 -1.84
N PHE A 51 4.69 -5.60 -1.01
CA PHE A 51 5.76 -6.58 -0.89
C PHE A 51 5.20 -7.99 -1.05
N LEU A 52 5.88 -8.84 -1.80
CA LEU A 52 5.49 -10.21 -2.12
C LEU A 52 6.50 -11.20 -1.52
N CYS A 53 6.02 -12.24 -0.85
CA CYS A 53 6.86 -13.37 -0.46
C CYS A 53 7.16 -14.24 -1.69
N PRO A 54 8.43 -14.44 -2.08
CA PRO A 54 8.78 -15.22 -3.27
C PRO A 54 8.52 -16.72 -3.11
N GLU A 55 8.37 -17.21 -1.87
CA GLU A 55 8.16 -18.64 -1.61
C GLU A 55 6.68 -19.04 -1.52
N CYS A 56 5.87 -18.26 -0.80
CA CYS A 56 4.48 -18.61 -0.50
C CYS A 56 3.43 -17.69 -1.12
N GLY A 57 3.84 -16.59 -1.74
CA GLY A 57 2.93 -15.65 -2.42
C GLY A 57 2.12 -14.73 -1.51
N LEU A 58 2.41 -14.66 -0.20
CA LEU A 58 1.80 -13.67 0.69
C LEU A 58 2.18 -12.25 0.21
N THR A 59 1.17 -11.40 -0.03
CA THR A 59 1.36 -9.98 -0.35
C THR A 59 0.95 -9.10 0.82
N GLN A 60 1.81 -8.16 1.21
CA GLN A 60 1.53 -7.15 2.24
C GLN A 60 1.56 -5.74 1.63
N PHE A 61 0.64 -4.87 2.08
CA PHE A 61 0.57 -3.47 1.67
C PHE A 61 0.87 -2.55 2.85
N TYR A 62 1.72 -1.55 2.63
CA TYR A 62 2.10 -0.57 3.64
C TYR A 62 1.73 0.83 3.13
N ALA A 63 0.94 1.56 3.92
CA ALA A 63 0.58 2.93 3.61
C ALA A 63 1.68 3.88 4.10
N ASP A 64 2.15 4.77 3.22
CA ASP A 64 3.06 5.85 3.60
C ASP A 64 2.30 6.95 4.34
N LEU A 65 2.12 6.74 5.65
CA LEU A 65 1.56 7.74 6.54
C LEU A 65 2.64 8.78 6.85
N SER A 66 2.84 9.73 5.93
CA SER A 66 3.56 10.97 6.24
C SER A 66 3.01 11.56 7.54
N THR A 67 3.87 11.60 8.56
CA THR A 67 3.56 12.11 9.89
C THR A 67 3.82 13.61 9.97
#